data_AF-A0A1L5PX59-F1
#
_entry.id   AF-A0A1L5PX59-F1
#
_cell.length_a   1.000
_cell.length_b   1.000
_cell.length_c   1.000
_cell.angle_alpha   90.00
_cell.angle_beta   90.00
_cell.angle_gamma   90.00
#
_symmetry.space_group_name_H-M   'P 1'
#
loop_
_entity.id
_entity.type
_entity.pdbx_description
1 polymer ?
#
loop_
_entity_poly.entity_id
_entity_poly.type
_entity_poly.pdbx_seq_one_letter_code
_entity_poly.pdbx_strand_id
1 'polypeptide(L)'
;MNAAPVGAGLPAKGPEQAQENVETFPTSQSGTGLLRIECHLALNVCFGVRNEAFLMSDVHKNDLTDFEGKQLPFFVVSPLKFSVMTFFTLGFYWLYCFYQSWKLHGVRTGEKVSPFWRSAFAVFFIYPLLRRVNDRIRESGRTYPWSILGLTLGYYGMCAAWVAASVILDDQLWAAYFAGVVIQAAWLVILVPMQKGANFSAGDEAGVANSRFTLANWLWMLLAAVITAAQLFALITLSSMV
;
A
#
# COMPACT_ATOMS: atom_id res chain seq x y z
N MET A 1 26.99 -70.74 -34.95
CA MET A 1 26.04 -71.81 -34.62
C MET A 1 25.96 -71.93 -33.10
N ASN A 2 24.72 -71.92 -32.57
CA ASN A 2 24.21 -72.23 -31.21
C ASN A 2 25.13 -73.14 -30.33
N ALA A 3 25.13 -73.13 -28.99
CA ALA A 3 24.13 -72.77 -27.97
C ALA A 3 24.78 -72.51 -26.57
N ALA A 4 24.01 -71.91 -25.66
CA ALA A 4 24.25 -71.62 -24.22
C ALA A 4 24.24 -72.91 -23.32
N PRO A 5 24.23 -72.91 -21.95
CA PRO A 5 23.90 -71.85 -20.96
C PRO A 5 24.61 -71.89 -19.56
N VAL A 6 24.07 -71.09 -18.61
CA VAL A 6 24.15 -71.16 -17.12
C VAL A 6 25.39 -70.51 -16.48
N GLY A 7 25.33 -69.60 -15.51
CA GLY A 7 24.23 -69.00 -14.76
C GLY A 7 24.76 -68.07 -13.65
N ALA A 8 23.91 -67.11 -13.26
CA ALA A 8 23.79 -66.45 -11.95
C ALA A 8 25.03 -65.94 -11.15
N GLY A 9 25.16 -64.61 -11.08
CA GLY A 9 25.24 -63.87 -9.81
C GLY A 9 26.61 -63.38 -9.31
N LEU A 10 26.89 -62.08 -9.42
CA LEU A 10 27.62 -61.25 -8.43
C LEU A 10 27.47 -59.74 -8.81
N PRO A 11 27.67 -58.78 -7.87
CA PRO A 11 26.78 -57.64 -7.67
C PRO A 11 27.15 -56.36 -8.43
N ALA A 12 26.11 -55.55 -8.67
CA ALA A 12 26.19 -54.23 -9.28
C ALA A 12 26.91 -53.22 -8.36
N LYS A 13 27.91 -52.56 -8.94
CA LYS A 13 28.66 -51.43 -8.39
C LYS A 13 27.84 -50.16 -8.67
N GLY A 14 27.31 -49.52 -7.62
CA GLY A 14 26.68 -48.19 -7.70
C GLY A 14 27.62 -47.14 -7.11
N PRO A 15 27.90 -46.03 -7.82
CA PRO A 15 28.60 -44.89 -7.23
C PRO A 15 27.59 -43.94 -6.55
N GLU A 16 27.93 -43.55 -5.32
CA GLU A 16 28.01 -42.16 -4.88
C GLU A 16 26.84 -41.22 -5.28
N GLN A 17 26.02 -40.83 -4.30
CA GLN A 17 25.84 -39.41 -3.93
C GLN A 17 24.81 -39.22 -2.80
N ALA A 18 25.32 -38.65 -1.69
CA ALA A 18 24.70 -37.63 -0.85
C ALA A 18 23.20 -37.72 -0.53
N GLN A 19 22.86 -38.22 0.66
CA GLN A 19 21.81 -37.62 1.49
C GLN A 19 21.91 -38.12 2.94
N GLU A 20 21.55 -37.22 3.86
CA GLU A 20 21.28 -37.46 5.28
C GLU A 20 22.43 -37.24 6.29
N ASN A 21 22.92 -36.00 6.34
CA ASN A 21 23.36 -35.40 7.60
C ASN A 21 22.18 -34.60 8.15
N VAL A 22 21.38 -35.21 9.03
CA VAL A 22 20.47 -34.48 9.92
C VAL A 22 21.34 -33.81 10.97
N GLU A 23 21.85 -32.62 10.67
CA GLU A 23 22.35 -31.72 11.70
C GLU A 23 21.16 -31.29 12.56
N THR A 24 21.05 -31.90 13.73
CA THR A 24 20.26 -31.42 14.85
C THR A 24 20.62 -29.96 15.12
N PHE A 25 19.70 -29.04 14.82
CA PHE A 25 19.77 -27.66 15.28
C PHE A 25 20.00 -27.65 16.79
N PRO A 26 21.02 -26.94 17.32
CA PRO A 26 21.09 -26.74 18.76
C PRO A 26 19.86 -25.95 19.18
N THR A 27 19.03 -26.56 20.03
CA THR A 27 18.06 -25.83 20.85
C THR A 27 18.86 -24.93 21.79
N SER A 28 19.18 -23.72 21.31
CA SER A 28 19.65 -22.64 22.16
C SER A 28 18.53 -22.26 23.10
N GLN A 29 18.53 -22.86 24.28
CA GLN A 29 17.83 -22.38 25.46
C GLN A 29 18.62 -21.21 26.05
N SER A 30 18.56 -20.04 25.41
CA SER A 30 18.81 -18.75 26.07
C SER A 30 18.50 -17.63 25.09
N GLY A 31 17.44 -16.87 25.35
CA GLY A 31 17.07 -15.72 24.51
C GLY A 31 15.57 -15.50 24.42
N THR A 32 15.04 -14.77 25.41
CA THR A 32 13.86 -13.90 25.31
C THR A 32 12.58 -14.52 24.72
N GLY A 33 11.75 -15.09 25.61
CA GLY A 33 10.32 -15.33 25.35
C GLY A 33 9.57 -14.08 24.84
N LEU A 34 10.09 -12.88 25.12
CA LEU A 34 9.63 -11.62 24.56
C LEU A 34 9.74 -11.58 23.04
N LEU A 35 10.86 -12.00 22.43
CA LEU A 35 11.06 -12.00 20.97
C LEU A 35 10.15 -13.00 20.26
N ARG A 36 9.80 -14.11 20.92
CA ARG A 36 8.88 -15.12 20.39
C ARG A 36 7.43 -14.65 20.45
N ILE A 37 7.05 -13.93 21.51
CA ILE A 37 5.73 -13.29 21.64
C ILE A 37 5.61 -12.13 20.67
N GLU A 38 6.65 -11.29 20.52
CA GLU A 38 6.71 -10.20 19.53
C GLU A 38 6.60 -10.73 18.10
N CYS A 39 7.32 -11.81 17.75
CA CYS A 39 7.18 -12.45 16.43
C CYS A 39 5.80 -13.09 16.23
N HIS A 40 5.21 -13.73 17.25
CA HIS A 40 3.85 -14.26 17.16
C HIS A 40 2.78 -13.18 17.12
N LEU A 41 2.95 -12.07 17.81
CA LEU A 41 2.06 -10.91 17.78
C LEU A 41 2.19 -10.20 16.43
N ALA A 42 3.41 -10.03 15.90
CA ALA A 42 3.67 -9.50 14.57
C ALA A 42 3.14 -10.43 13.46
N LEU A 43 3.20 -11.75 13.66
CA LEU A 43 2.61 -12.75 12.75
C LEU A 43 1.08 -12.79 12.85
N ASN A 44 0.50 -12.63 14.04
CA ASN A 44 -0.95 -12.59 14.25
C ASN A 44 -1.55 -11.26 13.78
N VAL A 45 -0.85 -10.14 13.90
CA VAL A 45 -1.17 -8.88 13.23
C VAL A 45 -1.02 -9.03 11.71
N CYS A 46 0.05 -9.69 11.22
CA CYS A 46 0.23 -10.02 9.81
C CYS A 46 -0.87 -10.95 9.24
N PHE A 47 -1.40 -11.88 10.03
CA PHE A 47 -2.45 -12.82 9.60
C PHE A 47 -3.85 -12.25 9.80
N GLY A 48 -4.10 -11.51 10.87
CA GLY A 48 -5.39 -10.85 11.16
C GLY A 48 -5.74 -9.78 10.13
N VAL A 49 -4.75 -9.04 9.64
CA VAL A 49 -4.92 -8.05 8.56
C VAL A 49 -5.10 -8.71 7.18
N ARG A 50 -4.77 -10.00 7.03
CA ARG A 50 -4.85 -10.70 5.74
C ARG A 50 -6.26 -11.14 5.36
N ASN A 51 -7.19 -11.30 6.32
CA ASN A 51 -8.56 -11.74 6.05
C ASN A 51 -9.62 -10.64 6.20
N GLU A 52 -9.40 -9.58 6.99
CA GLU A 52 -10.37 -8.49 7.19
C GLU A 52 -9.78 -7.11 6.87
N ALA A 53 -9.00 -7.05 5.80
CA ALA A 53 -8.28 -5.87 5.35
C ALA A 53 -9.21 -4.67 5.17
N PHE A 54 -9.21 -3.73 6.13
CA PHE A 54 -9.42 -2.28 5.93
C PHE A 54 -10.30 -1.95 4.71
N LEU A 55 -11.55 -2.44 4.70
CA LEU A 55 -12.45 -2.25 3.55
C LEU A 55 -13.04 -0.85 3.66
N MET A 56 -12.22 0.12 3.29
CA MET A 56 -12.62 1.52 3.17
C MET A 56 -13.48 1.78 1.93
N SER A 57 -13.51 0.83 0.99
CA SER A 57 -14.32 0.88 -0.21
C SER A 57 -14.82 -0.53 -0.51
N ASP A 58 -16.12 -0.68 -0.74
CA ASP A 58 -16.77 -1.92 -1.20
C ASP A 58 -16.47 -2.19 -2.69
N VAL A 59 -15.19 -2.12 -3.06
CA VAL A 59 -14.75 -2.32 -4.45
C VAL A 59 -15.09 -3.75 -4.82
N HIS A 60 -16.05 -3.92 -5.75
CA HIS A 60 -16.38 -5.24 -6.23
C HIS A 60 -15.20 -5.78 -7.03
N LYS A 61 -15.00 -7.10 -7.02
CA LYS A 61 -13.94 -7.75 -7.80
C LYS A 61 -13.99 -7.35 -9.29
N ASN A 62 -15.19 -7.06 -9.79
CA ASN A 62 -15.44 -6.58 -11.15
C ASN A 62 -14.87 -5.18 -11.40
N ASP A 63 -14.80 -4.31 -10.39
CA ASP A 63 -14.22 -2.97 -10.49
C ASP A 63 -12.68 -3.00 -10.51
N LEU A 64 -12.08 -4.14 -10.15
CA LEU A 64 -10.64 -4.39 -10.22
C LEU A 64 -10.23 -5.10 -11.52
N THR A 65 -11.17 -5.29 -12.44
CA THR A 65 -10.94 -5.93 -13.74
C THR A 65 -11.35 -5.00 -14.87
N ASP A 66 -10.60 -5.04 -15.98
CA ASP A 66 -10.93 -4.41 -17.24
C ASP A 66 -12.13 -5.11 -17.94
N PHE A 67 -12.66 -4.54 -19.02
CA PHE A 67 -13.77 -5.09 -19.83
C PHE A 67 -13.51 -6.53 -20.32
N GLU A 68 -12.24 -6.89 -20.50
CA GLU A 68 -11.76 -8.23 -20.88
C GLU A 68 -11.64 -9.19 -19.67
N GLY A 69 -12.08 -8.81 -18.48
CA GLY A 69 -11.97 -9.58 -17.25
C GLY A 69 -10.55 -9.69 -16.67
N LYS A 70 -9.58 -8.96 -17.23
CA LYS A 70 -8.18 -8.93 -16.78
C LYS A 70 -8.02 -7.97 -15.61
N GLN A 71 -7.24 -8.36 -14.60
CA GLN A 71 -6.94 -7.50 -13.44
C GLN A 71 -6.33 -6.16 -13.87
N LEU A 72 -6.82 -5.06 -13.31
CA LEU A 72 -6.32 -3.72 -13.56
C LEU A 72 -4.85 -3.61 -13.11
N PRO A 73 -4.02 -2.83 -13.82
CA PRO A 73 -2.61 -2.69 -13.47
C PRO A 73 -2.41 -1.91 -12.15
N PHE A 74 -3.29 -0.95 -11.87
CA PHE A 74 -3.27 -0.09 -10.69
C PHE A 74 -4.70 0.25 -10.27
N PHE A 75 -4.87 0.79 -9.06
CA PHE A 75 -6.19 1.09 -8.51
C PHE A 75 -6.80 2.32 -9.19
N VAL A 76 -8.01 2.17 -9.72
CA VAL A 76 -8.76 3.24 -10.41
C VAL A 76 -9.80 3.84 -9.47
N VAL A 77 -9.87 5.16 -9.42
CA VAL A 77 -10.88 5.90 -8.65
C VAL A 77 -11.09 7.29 -9.24
N SER A 78 -12.33 7.76 -9.29
CA SER A 78 -12.62 9.12 -9.77
C SER A 78 -11.84 10.17 -8.96
N PRO A 79 -11.19 11.15 -9.61
CA PRO A 79 -10.46 12.21 -8.92
C PRO A 79 -11.31 12.97 -7.89
N LEU A 80 -12.61 13.15 -8.16
CA LEU A 80 -13.53 13.79 -7.22
C LEU A 80 -13.73 12.94 -5.96
N LYS A 81 -14.07 11.65 -6.14
CA LYS A 81 -14.22 10.70 -5.03
C LYS A 81 -12.92 10.61 -4.24
N PHE A 82 -11.79 10.52 -4.92
CA PHE A 82 -10.48 10.48 -4.31
C PHE A 82 -10.20 11.72 -3.45
N SER A 83 -10.45 12.92 -3.97
CA SER A 83 -10.26 14.18 -3.23
C SER A 83 -11.14 14.25 -1.99
N VAL A 84 -12.45 14.00 -2.15
CA VAL A 84 -13.42 14.05 -1.04
C VAL A 84 -13.04 13.03 0.02
N MET A 85 -12.81 11.78 -0.38
CA MET A 85 -12.45 10.73 0.57
C MET A 85 -11.14 11.03 1.27
N THR A 86 -10.09 11.42 0.54
CA THR A 86 -8.78 11.73 1.14
C THR A 86 -8.87 12.88 2.13
N PHE A 87 -9.62 13.93 1.82
CA PHE A 87 -9.81 15.07 2.72
C PHE A 87 -10.60 14.68 3.98
N PHE A 88 -11.78 14.08 3.80
CA PHE A 88 -12.66 13.74 4.92
C PHE A 88 -12.21 12.52 5.73
N THR A 89 -11.13 11.86 5.33
CA THR A 89 -10.54 10.73 6.07
C THR A 89 -9.13 11.05 6.54
N LEU A 90 -8.77 12.34 6.62
CA LEU A 90 -7.48 12.81 7.16
C LEU A 90 -6.27 12.15 6.46
N GLY A 91 -6.38 11.94 5.13
CA GLY A 91 -5.33 11.34 4.31
C GLY A 91 -5.32 9.81 4.25
N PHE A 92 -6.08 9.09 5.08
CA PHE A 92 -6.05 7.63 5.11
C PHE A 92 -6.50 6.98 3.79
N TYR A 93 -7.47 7.58 3.10
CA TYR A 93 -7.94 7.05 1.81
C TYR A 93 -6.84 7.00 0.75
N TRP A 94 -5.93 7.97 0.73
CA TRP A 94 -4.80 7.95 -0.19
C TRP A 94 -3.87 6.76 0.07
N LEU A 95 -3.53 6.50 1.34
CA LEU A 95 -2.70 5.35 1.72
C LEU A 95 -3.35 4.02 1.32
N TYR A 96 -4.69 3.95 1.41
CA TYR A 96 -5.46 2.82 0.90
C TYR A 96 -5.35 2.66 -0.62
N CYS A 97 -5.55 3.73 -1.40
CA CYS A 97 -5.37 3.68 -2.86
C CYS A 97 -3.94 3.26 -3.25
N PHE A 98 -2.95 3.74 -2.50
CA PHE A 98 -1.55 3.38 -2.68
C PHE A 98 -1.30 1.90 -2.34
N TYR A 99 -1.89 1.38 -1.26
CA TYR A 99 -1.89 -0.05 -0.92
C TYR A 99 -2.50 -0.91 -2.02
N GLN A 100 -3.69 -0.55 -2.49
CA GLN A 100 -4.35 -1.32 -3.55
C GLN A 100 -3.56 -1.29 -4.84
N SER A 101 -2.94 -0.16 -5.18
CA SER A 101 -2.06 -0.04 -6.34
C SER A 101 -0.86 -0.98 -6.25
N TRP A 102 -0.21 -1.09 -5.10
CA TRP A 102 0.88 -2.05 -4.89
C TRP A 102 0.40 -3.51 -4.92
N LYS A 103 -0.77 -3.79 -4.37
CA LYS A 103 -1.37 -5.12 -4.37
C LYS A 103 -1.68 -5.59 -5.79
N LEU A 104 -2.36 -4.76 -6.58
CA LEU A 104 -2.69 -5.04 -7.98
C LEU A 104 -1.42 -5.21 -8.82
N HIS A 105 -0.44 -4.33 -8.64
CA HIS A 105 0.83 -4.43 -9.34
C HIS A 105 1.54 -5.76 -9.03
N GLY A 106 1.66 -6.14 -7.74
CA GLY A 106 2.32 -7.40 -7.34
C GLY A 106 1.61 -8.65 -7.85
N VAL A 107 0.27 -8.67 -7.85
CA VAL A 107 -0.52 -9.78 -8.43
C VAL A 107 -0.27 -9.93 -9.93
N ARG A 108 -0.12 -8.80 -10.64
CA ARG A 108 0.06 -8.80 -12.10
C ARG A 108 1.49 -9.13 -12.54
N THR A 109 2.50 -8.63 -11.83
CA THR A 109 3.92 -8.84 -12.19
C THR A 109 4.54 -10.09 -11.55
N GLY A 110 3.87 -10.67 -10.54
CA GLY A 110 4.42 -11.75 -9.74
C GLY A 110 5.53 -11.30 -8.78
N GLU A 111 5.77 -9.99 -8.63
CA GLU A 111 6.76 -9.45 -7.68
C GLU A 111 6.32 -9.82 -6.24
N LYS A 112 7.12 -10.61 -5.53
CA LYS A 112 6.86 -10.95 -4.12
C LYS A 112 7.14 -9.73 -3.23
N VAL A 113 6.13 -8.91 -3.05
CA VAL A 113 6.24 -7.63 -2.34
C VAL A 113 5.14 -7.52 -1.32
N SER A 114 5.42 -6.90 -0.17
CA SER A 114 4.38 -6.59 0.82
C SER A 114 3.77 -5.23 0.49
N PRO A 115 2.51 -5.16 0.00
CA PRO A 115 1.86 -3.88 -0.27
C PRO A 115 1.67 -3.06 1.00
N PHE A 116 1.48 -3.73 2.13
CA PHE A 116 1.33 -3.09 3.44
C PHE A 116 2.56 -2.27 3.80
N TRP A 117 3.75 -2.89 3.80
CA TRP A 117 4.98 -2.19 4.16
C TRP A 117 5.31 -1.06 3.18
N ARG A 118 5.04 -1.27 1.89
CA ARG A 118 5.24 -0.21 0.91
C ARG A 118 4.33 0.99 1.17
N SER A 119 3.09 0.76 1.60
CA SER A 119 2.16 1.85 1.94
C SER A 119 2.40 2.51 3.29
N ALA A 120 2.75 1.74 4.32
CA ALA A 120 3.15 2.30 5.62
C ALA A 120 4.37 3.23 5.46
N PHE A 121 5.27 2.89 4.55
CA PHE A 121 6.45 3.67 4.21
C PHE A 121 6.31 4.40 2.87
N ALA A 122 5.13 4.97 2.58
CA ALA A 122 4.82 5.61 1.30
C ALA A 122 5.87 6.65 0.87
N VAL A 123 6.51 7.34 1.82
CA VAL A 123 7.61 8.28 1.55
C VAL A 123 8.75 7.64 0.75
N PHE A 124 9.14 6.40 1.04
CA PHE A 124 10.21 5.73 0.28
C PHE A 124 9.72 5.11 -1.03
N PHE A 125 8.45 4.72 -1.08
CA PHE A 125 7.91 3.92 -2.17
C PHE A 125 7.10 4.72 -3.19
N ILE A 126 6.83 6.01 -2.96
CA ILE A 126 6.05 6.83 -3.88
C ILE A 126 6.72 6.95 -5.26
N TYR A 127 8.01 7.27 -5.30
CA TYR A 127 8.76 7.37 -6.55
C TYR A 127 8.81 6.04 -7.32
N PRO A 128 9.19 4.90 -6.68
CA PRO A 128 9.12 3.59 -7.33
C PRO A 128 7.74 3.21 -7.87
N LEU A 129 6.64 3.62 -7.23
CA LEU A 129 5.30 3.36 -7.75
C LEU A 129 5.03 4.20 -9.00
N LEU A 130 5.25 5.52 -8.92
CA LEU A 130 4.99 6.43 -10.05
C LEU A 130 5.84 6.07 -11.28
N ARG A 131 7.08 5.63 -11.08
CA ARG A 131 7.93 5.11 -12.14
C ARG A 131 7.29 3.91 -12.85
N ARG A 132 6.79 2.93 -12.10
CA ARG A 132 6.11 1.75 -12.66
C ARG A 132 4.83 2.12 -13.40
N VAL A 133 4.06 3.09 -12.89
CA VAL A 133 2.87 3.61 -13.58
C VAL A 133 3.27 4.22 -14.92
N ASN A 134 4.32 5.05 -14.93
CA ASN A 134 4.81 5.68 -16.15
C ASN A 134 5.42 4.69 -17.15
N ASP A 135 6.20 3.72 -16.68
CA ASP A 135 6.74 2.65 -17.51
C ASP A 135 5.60 1.88 -18.19
N ARG A 136 4.52 1.60 -17.44
CA ARG A 136 3.32 0.96 -18.00
C ARG A 136 2.62 1.80 -19.08
N ILE A 137 2.51 3.11 -18.86
CA ILE A 137 1.96 4.04 -19.85
C ILE A 137 2.78 3.97 -21.15
N ARG A 138 4.12 4.00 -21.02
CA ARG A 138 5.04 3.93 -22.16
C ARG A 138 5.00 2.57 -22.87
N GLU A 139 4.92 1.47 -22.14
CA GLU A 139 4.74 0.12 -22.71
C GLU A 139 3.46 0.00 -23.54
N SER A 140 2.40 0.74 -23.16
CA SER A 140 1.16 0.80 -23.94
C SER A 140 1.23 1.71 -25.16
N GLY A 141 2.41 2.28 -25.49
CA GLY A 141 2.59 3.22 -26.59
C GLY A 141 2.00 4.61 -26.33
N ARG A 142 1.57 4.89 -25.10
CA ARG A 142 0.95 6.15 -24.70
C ARG A 142 1.95 7.03 -23.94
N THR A 143 1.64 8.32 -23.84
CA THR A 143 2.38 9.28 -23.02
C THR A 143 1.41 10.04 -22.13
N TYR A 144 1.88 10.51 -20.97
CA TYR A 144 1.08 11.28 -20.02
C TYR A 144 1.87 12.52 -19.56
N PRO A 145 1.28 13.73 -19.61
CA PRO A 145 1.99 14.99 -19.38
C PRO A 145 2.18 15.28 -17.89
N TRP A 146 3.11 14.56 -17.26
CA TRP A 146 3.47 14.74 -15.85
C TRP A 146 4.99 14.65 -15.64
N SER A 147 5.46 15.21 -14.53
CA SER A 147 6.83 15.02 -14.06
C SER A 147 6.83 14.13 -12.84
N ILE A 148 7.31 12.89 -12.98
CA ILE A 148 7.42 11.95 -11.85
C ILE A 148 8.31 12.53 -10.75
N LEU A 149 9.44 13.10 -11.14
CA LEU A 149 10.36 13.76 -10.21
C LEU A 149 9.69 14.98 -9.57
N GLY A 150 9.00 15.81 -10.36
CA GLY A 150 8.29 16.98 -9.84
C GLY A 150 7.21 16.62 -8.81
N LEU A 151 6.39 15.60 -9.10
CA LEU A 151 5.37 15.11 -8.18
C LEU A 151 5.97 14.49 -6.91
N THR A 152 7.07 13.75 -7.04
CA THR A 152 7.80 13.15 -5.90
C THR A 152 8.42 14.23 -5.02
N LEU A 153 9.11 15.21 -5.62
CA LEU A 153 9.70 16.32 -4.89
C LEU A 153 8.63 17.19 -4.24
N GLY A 154 7.50 17.41 -4.92
CA GLY A 154 6.33 18.10 -4.34
C GLY A 154 5.76 17.36 -3.13
N TYR A 155 5.66 16.03 -3.20
CA TYR A 155 5.24 15.19 -2.06
C TYR A 155 6.21 15.33 -0.88
N TYR A 156 7.53 15.25 -1.11
CA TYR A 156 8.52 15.46 -0.05
C TYR A 156 8.49 16.90 0.51
N GLY A 157 8.29 17.89 -0.35
CA GLY A 157 8.09 19.28 0.04
C GLY A 157 6.88 19.45 0.96
N MET A 158 5.76 18.78 0.66
CA MET A 158 4.57 18.79 1.52
C MET A 158 4.77 18.08 2.85
N CYS A 159 5.51 16.95 2.88
CA CYS A 159 5.92 16.32 4.13
C CYS A 159 6.80 17.25 4.97
N ALA A 160 7.78 17.92 4.35
CA ALA A 160 8.65 18.87 5.02
C ALA A 160 7.88 20.09 5.54
N ALA A 161 6.94 20.62 4.74
CA ALA A 161 6.08 21.73 5.14
C ALA A 161 5.20 21.36 6.34
N TRP A 162 4.66 20.14 6.38
CA TRP A 162 3.91 19.64 7.53
C TRP A 162 4.77 19.60 8.80
N VAL A 163 5.97 19.01 8.73
CA VAL A 163 6.89 18.94 9.87
C VAL A 163 7.34 20.34 10.31
N ALA A 164 7.67 21.22 9.36
CA ALA A 164 8.04 22.60 9.65
C ALA A 164 6.89 23.35 10.33
N ALA A 165 5.66 23.22 9.83
CA ALA A 165 4.49 23.83 10.45
C ALA A 165 4.26 23.32 11.88
N SER A 166 4.43 22.01 12.13
CA SER A 166 4.30 21.46 13.49
C SER A 166 5.34 22.00 14.47
N VAL A 167 6.56 22.32 14.00
CA VAL A 167 7.63 22.85 14.86
C VAL A 167 7.50 24.37 15.03
N ILE A 168 7.19 25.11 13.96
CA ILE A 168 7.10 26.58 13.99
C ILE A 168 5.87 27.07 14.75
N LEU A 169 4.77 26.33 14.67
CA LEU A 169 3.49 26.70 15.27
C LEU A 169 3.19 25.94 16.56
N ASP A 170 4.19 25.29 17.18
CA ASP A 170 4.03 24.42 18.36
C ASP A 170 3.26 25.13 19.50
N ASP A 171 3.60 26.39 19.78
CA ASP A 171 2.95 27.21 20.81
C ASP A 171 1.66 27.92 20.34
N GLN A 172 1.30 27.82 19.06
CA GLN A 172 0.18 28.54 18.45
C GLN A 172 -0.95 27.58 18.07
N LEU A 173 -1.60 26.99 19.07
CA LEU A 173 -2.65 25.97 18.94
C LEU A 173 -3.63 26.20 17.78
N TRP A 174 -4.28 27.36 17.71
CA TRP A 174 -5.24 27.67 16.65
C TRP A 174 -4.57 27.84 15.28
N ALA A 175 -3.41 28.50 15.21
CA ALA A 175 -2.69 28.68 13.96
C ALA A 175 -2.20 27.33 13.41
N ALA A 176 -1.67 26.45 14.27
CA ALA A 176 -1.27 25.10 13.93
C ALA A 176 -2.44 24.28 13.38
N TYR A 177 -3.62 24.36 14.02
CA TYR A 177 -4.82 23.68 13.55
C TYR A 177 -5.24 24.14 12.14
N PHE A 178 -5.37 25.45 11.92
CA PHE A 178 -5.75 25.99 10.61
C PHE A 178 -4.70 25.72 9.54
N ALA A 179 -3.40 25.84 9.88
CA ALA A 179 -2.31 25.47 8.99
C ALA A 179 -2.39 23.99 8.60
N GLY A 180 -2.70 23.10 9.54
CA GLY A 180 -2.92 21.68 9.28
C GLY A 180 -4.04 21.43 8.28
N VAL A 181 -5.19 22.08 8.43
CA VAL A 181 -6.32 21.96 7.49
C VAL A 181 -5.95 22.49 6.09
N VAL A 182 -5.25 23.63 6.02
CA VAL A 182 -4.79 24.21 4.74
C VAL A 182 -3.78 23.29 4.06
N ILE A 183 -2.79 22.78 4.80
CA ILE A 183 -1.80 21.84 4.27
C ILE A 183 -2.50 20.55 3.80
N GLN A 184 -3.45 20.02 4.58
CA GLN A 184 -4.23 18.84 4.19
C GLN A 184 -5.00 19.05 2.88
N ALA A 185 -5.59 20.23 2.66
CA ALA A 185 -6.21 20.57 1.39
C ALA A 185 -5.16 20.71 0.27
N ALA A 186 -4.03 21.37 0.54
CA ALA A 186 -2.95 21.58 -0.42
C ALA A 186 -2.31 20.26 -0.89
N TRP A 187 -2.29 19.22 -0.05
CA TRP A 187 -1.85 17.87 -0.42
C TRP A 187 -2.58 17.32 -1.65
N LEU A 188 -3.85 17.69 -1.88
CA LEU A 188 -4.62 17.25 -3.04
C LEU A 188 -4.01 17.73 -4.37
N VAL A 189 -3.30 18.86 -4.38
CA VAL A 189 -2.60 19.38 -5.57
C VAL A 189 -1.55 18.39 -6.07
N ILE A 190 -0.94 17.63 -5.17
CA ILE A 190 0.06 16.61 -5.49
C ILE A 190 -0.57 15.25 -5.71
N LEU A 191 -1.51 14.84 -4.86
CA LEU A 191 -2.10 13.51 -4.90
C LEU A 191 -3.04 13.28 -6.09
N VAL A 192 -3.82 14.28 -6.49
CA VAL A 192 -4.79 14.14 -7.59
C VAL A 192 -4.10 13.85 -8.93
N PRO A 193 -3.05 14.57 -9.34
CA PRO A 193 -2.30 14.23 -10.55
C PRO A 193 -1.69 12.83 -10.51
N MET A 194 -1.18 12.38 -9.35
CA MET A 194 -0.68 11.01 -9.18
C MET A 194 -1.76 9.97 -9.45
N GLN A 195 -2.96 10.18 -8.88
CA GLN A 195 -4.09 9.29 -9.07
C GLN A 195 -4.61 9.31 -10.52
N LYS A 196 -4.66 10.48 -11.18
CA LYS A 196 -5.02 10.59 -12.60
C LYS A 196 -4.06 9.83 -13.50
N GLY A 197 -2.75 9.86 -13.24
CA GLY A 197 -1.79 9.07 -14.01
C GLY A 197 -1.95 7.56 -13.77
N ALA A 198 -2.23 7.13 -12.53
CA ALA A 198 -2.55 5.73 -12.22
C ALA A 198 -3.81 5.27 -12.98
N ASN A 199 -4.88 6.06 -12.93
CA ASN A 199 -6.11 5.88 -13.68
C ASN A 199 -5.88 5.78 -15.20
N PHE A 200 -5.09 6.71 -15.76
CA PHE A 200 -4.76 6.73 -17.20
C PHE A 200 -4.00 5.48 -17.64
N SER A 201 -3.09 4.97 -16.80
CA SER A 201 -2.36 3.73 -17.10
C SER A 201 -3.29 2.51 -17.24
N ALA A 202 -4.43 2.54 -16.55
CA ALA A 202 -5.49 1.54 -16.61
C ALA A 202 -6.51 1.79 -17.74
N GLY A 203 -6.44 2.94 -18.42
CA GLY A 203 -7.36 3.30 -19.52
C GLY A 203 -8.63 4.03 -19.09
N ASP A 204 -8.80 4.34 -17.80
CA ASP A 204 -9.96 5.06 -17.26
C ASP A 204 -9.49 6.29 -16.48
N GLU A 205 -9.01 7.33 -17.18
CA GLU A 205 -8.47 8.54 -16.55
C GLU A 205 -9.48 9.24 -15.62
N ALA A 206 -10.75 9.27 -16.02
CA ALA A 206 -11.83 9.88 -15.26
C ALA A 206 -12.24 9.06 -14.01
N GLY A 207 -11.80 7.79 -13.93
CA GLY A 207 -12.11 6.87 -12.85
C GLY A 207 -13.60 6.56 -12.75
N VAL A 208 -14.27 6.43 -13.90
CA VAL A 208 -15.71 6.18 -13.99
C VAL A 208 -16.07 4.87 -13.30
N ALA A 209 -15.21 3.85 -13.44
CA ALA A 209 -15.39 2.53 -12.83
C ALA A 209 -15.60 2.61 -11.31
N ASN A 210 -14.99 3.59 -10.65
CA ASN A 210 -15.07 3.76 -9.21
C ASN A 210 -15.31 5.23 -8.85
N SER A 211 -16.49 5.73 -9.24
CA SER A 211 -16.93 7.11 -9.04
C SER A 211 -17.95 7.29 -7.93
N ARG A 212 -18.67 6.23 -7.55
CA ARG A 212 -19.78 6.27 -6.58
C ARG A 212 -19.30 6.18 -5.13
N PHE A 213 -19.98 6.89 -4.23
CA PHE A 213 -19.81 6.73 -2.79
C PHE A 213 -20.63 5.53 -2.30
N THR A 214 -20.01 4.63 -1.55
CA THR A 214 -20.68 3.46 -0.95
C THR A 214 -21.03 3.74 0.51
N LEU A 215 -21.81 2.85 1.13
CA LEU A 215 -22.14 2.96 2.56
C LEU A 215 -20.86 2.92 3.42
N ALA A 216 -19.92 2.02 3.11
CA ALA A 216 -18.63 1.97 3.80
C ALA A 216 -17.91 3.33 3.75
N ASN A 217 -17.88 3.99 2.59
CA ASN A 217 -17.28 5.32 2.45
C ASN A 217 -17.93 6.35 3.39
N TRP A 218 -19.26 6.35 3.48
CA TRP A 218 -19.99 7.24 4.38
C TRP A 218 -19.69 6.96 5.84
N LEU A 219 -19.61 5.68 6.24
CA LEU A 219 -19.26 5.28 7.60
C LEU A 219 -17.83 5.72 7.96
N TRP A 220 -16.88 5.60 7.04
CA TRP A 220 -15.50 6.06 7.24
C TRP A 220 -15.40 7.59 7.35
N MET A 221 -16.13 8.33 6.52
CA MET A 221 -16.21 9.80 6.66
C MET A 221 -16.85 10.20 7.99
N LEU A 222 -17.91 9.50 8.41
CA LEU A 222 -18.56 9.75 9.69
C LEU A 222 -17.60 9.50 10.86
N LEU A 223 -16.86 8.38 10.84
CA LEU A 223 -15.87 8.06 11.85
C LEU A 223 -14.78 9.15 11.93
N ALA A 224 -14.24 9.56 10.78
CA ALA A 224 -13.24 10.62 10.73
C ALA A 224 -13.80 11.97 11.22
N ALA A 225 -15.05 12.31 10.85
CA ALA A 225 -15.72 13.51 11.34
C ALA A 225 -15.87 13.50 12.87
N VAL A 226 -16.20 12.36 13.47
CA VAL A 226 -16.27 12.20 14.94
C VAL A 226 -14.89 12.41 15.58
N ILE A 227 -13.83 11.85 15.00
CA ILE A 227 -12.45 12.04 15.47
C ILE A 227 -12.07 13.52 15.39
N THR A 228 -12.35 14.20 14.27
CA THR A 228 -12.08 15.63 14.11
C THR A 228 -12.89 16.47 15.10
N ALA A 229 -14.15 16.13 15.38
CA ALA A 229 -14.94 16.81 16.39
C ALA A 229 -14.36 16.64 17.80
N ALA A 230 -13.87 15.44 18.14
CA ALA A 230 -13.18 15.20 19.40
C ALA A 230 -11.86 15.99 19.50
N GLN A 231 -11.09 16.08 18.42
CA GLN A 231 -9.88 16.91 18.34
C GLN A 231 -10.19 18.39 18.54
N LEU A 232 -11.23 18.91 17.89
CA LEU A 232 -11.69 20.28 18.06
C LEU A 232 -12.14 20.58 19.49
N PHE A 233 -12.89 19.66 20.10
CA PHE A 233 -13.30 19.78 21.50
C PHE A 233 -12.06 19.83 22.42
N ALA A 234 -11.12 18.91 22.23
CA ALA A 234 -9.87 18.91 22.99
C ALA A 234 -9.08 20.22 22.81
N LEU A 235 -8.96 20.71 21.57
CA LEU A 235 -8.30 21.99 21.25
C LEU A 235 -8.97 23.16 21.99
N ILE A 236 -10.30 23.25 21.98
CA ILE A 236 -11.06 24.29 22.68
C ILE A 236 -10.77 24.22 24.19
N THR A 237 -10.86 23.03 24.79
CA THR A 237 -10.61 22.86 26.22
C THR A 237 -9.18 23.25 26.62
N LEU A 238 -8.18 22.84 25.84
CA LEU A 238 -6.78 23.21 26.08
C LEU A 238 -6.56 24.72 25.90
N SER A 239 -7.15 25.32 24.87
CA SER A 239 -7.05 26.77 24.63
C SER A 239 -7.70 27.61 25.72
N SER A 240 -8.65 27.05 26.47
CA SER A 240 -9.27 27.74 27.61
C SER A 240 -8.44 27.64 28.90
N MET A 241 -7.40 26.80 28.92
CA MET A 241 -6.53 26.59 30.08
C MET A 241 -5.19 27.35 30.00
N VAL A 242 -4.86 27.91 28.84
CA VAL A 242 -3.66 28.74 28.58
C VAL A 242 -4.08 30.20 28.52
#